data_AF-A0A9P7NCM4-F1
#
_entry.id   AF-A0A9P7NCM4-F1
#
_cell.length_a   1.000
_cell.length_b   1.000
_cell.length_c   1.000
_cell.angle_alpha   90.00
_cell.angle_beta   90.00
_cell.angle_gamma   90.00
#
_symmetry.space_group_name_H-M   'P 1'
#
loop_
_entity.id
_entity.type
_entity.pdbx_description
1 polymer ?
#
loop_
_entity_poly.entity_id
_entity_poly.type
_entity_poly.pdbx_seq_one_letter_code
_entity_poly.pdbx_strand_id
1 'polypeptide(L)'
;MGSELGITADSKAQVRLDAVGIWWVCWACTWTVLLLCGMGYLIHNRNAPILRVRGIGLSLSAVVLLHLYWFSVQLAYVLGALTPGECEYWIMGTYLPLGIALFHASNSRFLYVAQAQQKYLNRDSDNPLPSRRGWGVVRRFKNWDYTSRMVLLVGLGMAFQLFLTILMYLISRKFHHSWGIPGTEVHGTDMEQKMQIGRGWEWWPGIFWQFVWAWLVAPWILWRSRNINDTHGWRIQTIGCAIAGLHATPMWLIALYVPAMESVNKYFVPPQWIAISVWFLQVFTVFLPCWEVRRATNLRQDTLDSIAQWESKNNASSTSAKSYGNTTSTVVDTLMTGNKSTAGSIKSTDSQESILTMSALEYVLERNPAPLQEFSALRDFSGENVAFLTSVAEWKASLPKPARDGTKDESTPELVRERFSRAVSIYAEFISINDAEFPINISSTELKKLETIFESSTRAIYGHKRAVDPVTPFEFAAAAAATTATTAKPPPTAKSVDSASTTTIDMSLDGGYDSDNDGDVAQERRGQLQFWGEIPDAFDESVFDEAEKHVKYLVLTNTWPKFVKDRRSSLDLEHASNTGRSMIQMVRNRHARR
;
A
#
# COMPACT_ATOMS: atom_id res chain seq x y z
N MET A 1 -32.04 26.78 -20.12
CA MET A 1 -30.90 26.33 -19.28
C MET A 1 -31.42 25.75 -17.96
N GLY A 2 -31.68 24.44 -17.90
CA GLY A 2 -32.20 23.76 -16.70
C GLY A 2 -31.21 23.65 -15.53
N SER A 3 -31.68 23.16 -14.38
CA SER A 3 -30.90 22.91 -13.16
C SER A 3 -29.86 21.81 -13.33
N GLU A 4 -29.04 21.52 -12.31
CA GLU A 4 -28.13 20.36 -12.35
C GLU A 4 -28.87 19.02 -12.54
N LEU A 5 -30.15 18.95 -12.18
CA LEU A 5 -30.99 17.77 -12.38
C LEU A 5 -31.76 17.81 -13.72
N GLY A 6 -31.43 18.76 -14.61
CA GLY A 6 -32.12 18.95 -15.88
C GLY A 6 -33.55 19.49 -15.74
N ILE A 7 -33.89 20.07 -14.58
CA ILE A 7 -35.23 20.60 -14.27
C ILE A 7 -35.36 22.01 -14.87
N THR A 8 -36.48 22.26 -15.54
CA THR A 8 -36.87 23.57 -16.07
C THR A 8 -38.05 24.13 -15.28
N ALA A 9 -38.34 25.43 -15.41
CA ALA A 9 -39.53 26.07 -14.81
C ALA A 9 -40.84 25.33 -15.15
N ASP A 10 -40.93 24.74 -16.35
CA ASP A 10 -42.11 24.02 -16.84
C ASP A 10 -42.18 22.54 -16.39
N SER A 11 -41.22 22.08 -15.59
CA SER A 11 -41.14 20.68 -15.18
C SER A 11 -42.25 20.31 -14.19
N LYS A 12 -42.91 19.17 -14.43
CA LYS A 12 -43.94 18.64 -13.53
C LYS A 12 -43.30 17.87 -12.38
N ALA A 13 -43.82 18.06 -11.17
CA ALA A 13 -43.44 17.31 -9.96
C ALA A 13 -43.95 15.86 -10.01
N GLN A 14 -43.42 15.05 -10.92
CA GLN A 14 -43.80 13.66 -11.12
C GLN A 14 -42.58 12.80 -11.46
N VAL A 15 -42.69 11.50 -11.18
CA VAL A 15 -41.65 10.53 -11.56
C VAL A 15 -41.59 10.41 -13.09
N ARG A 16 -40.38 10.46 -13.66
CA ARG A 16 -40.16 10.24 -15.10
C ARG A 16 -39.79 8.78 -15.37
N LEU A 17 -40.80 7.94 -15.63
CA LEU A 17 -40.64 6.52 -15.97
C LEU A 17 -40.88 6.24 -17.46
N ASP A 18 -40.34 7.10 -18.33
CA ASP A 18 -40.25 6.80 -19.76
C ASP A 18 -39.12 5.78 -20.02
N ALA A 19 -38.94 5.39 -21.29
CA ALA A 19 -37.92 4.40 -21.66
C ALA A 19 -36.51 4.79 -21.20
N VAL A 20 -36.20 6.10 -21.15
CA VAL A 20 -34.92 6.63 -20.67
C VAL A 20 -34.80 6.49 -19.16
N GLY A 21 -35.86 6.85 -18.41
CA GLY A 21 -35.90 6.65 -16.96
C GLY A 21 -35.75 5.19 -16.55
N ILE A 22 -36.44 4.27 -17.22
CA ILE A 22 -36.32 2.83 -16.99
C ILE A 22 -34.89 2.36 -17.25
N TRP A 23 -34.25 2.83 -18.31
CA TRP A 23 -32.86 2.49 -18.63
C TRP A 23 -31.90 2.93 -17.51
N TRP A 24 -32.02 4.16 -17.01
CA TRP A 24 -31.17 4.65 -15.93
C TRP A 24 -31.35 3.87 -14.63
N VAL A 25 -32.58 3.47 -14.28
CA VAL A 25 -32.86 2.61 -13.11
C VAL A 25 -32.22 1.24 -13.28
N CYS A 26 -32.46 0.58 -14.41
CA CYS A 26 -31.87 -0.73 -14.71
C CYS A 26 -30.34 -0.70 -14.69
N TRP A 27 -29.75 0.35 -15.26
CA TRP A 27 -28.30 0.57 -15.25
C TRP A 27 -27.77 0.75 -13.84
N ALA A 28 -28.41 1.61 -13.04
CA ALA A 28 -28.02 1.86 -11.66
C ALA A 28 -28.05 0.57 -10.84
N CYS A 29 -29.15 -0.18 -10.88
CA CYS A 29 -29.30 -1.44 -10.14
C CYS A 29 -28.30 -2.51 -10.59
N THR A 30 -28.15 -2.70 -11.91
CA THR A 30 -27.22 -3.72 -12.46
C THR A 30 -25.79 -3.42 -12.02
N TRP A 31 -25.37 -2.16 -12.13
CA TRP A 31 -24.03 -1.76 -11.73
C TRP A 31 -23.80 -1.88 -10.22
N THR A 32 -24.77 -1.51 -9.40
CA THR A 32 -24.71 -1.70 -7.94
C THR A 32 -24.50 -3.17 -7.57
N VAL A 33 -25.25 -4.09 -8.18
CA VAL A 33 -25.09 -5.53 -7.93
C VAL A 33 -23.69 -6.01 -8.31
N LEU A 34 -23.21 -5.65 -9.51
CA LEU A 34 -21.86 -6.01 -9.96
C LEU A 34 -20.78 -5.48 -9.01
N LEU A 35 -20.92 -4.23 -8.56
CA LEU A 35 -19.98 -3.60 -7.65
C LEU A 35 -19.97 -4.31 -6.29
N LEU A 36 -21.15 -4.60 -5.72
CA LEU A 36 -21.27 -5.32 -4.45
C LEU A 36 -20.68 -6.73 -4.53
N CYS A 37 -20.89 -7.45 -5.64
CA CYS A 37 -20.25 -8.74 -5.88
C CYS A 37 -18.72 -8.62 -5.92
N GLY A 38 -18.19 -7.62 -6.62
CA GLY A 38 -16.75 -7.35 -6.66
C GLY A 38 -16.17 -7.00 -5.29
N MET A 39 -16.84 -6.12 -4.54
CA MET A 39 -16.44 -5.77 -3.18
C MET A 39 -16.48 -6.99 -2.24
N GLY A 40 -17.54 -7.81 -2.33
CA GLY A 40 -17.68 -9.04 -1.56
C GLY A 40 -16.54 -10.03 -1.84
N TYR A 41 -16.15 -10.18 -3.11
CA TYR A 41 -15.00 -11.00 -3.50
C TYR A 41 -13.68 -10.49 -2.89
N LEU A 42 -13.44 -9.17 -2.89
CA LEU A 42 -12.24 -8.58 -2.28
C LEU A 42 -12.21 -8.75 -0.76
N ILE A 43 -13.36 -8.61 -0.09
CA ILE A 43 -13.47 -8.80 1.36
C ILE A 43 -13.22 -10.27 1.72
N HIS A 44 -13.77 -11.21 0.94
CA HIS A 44 -13.53 -12.64 1.14
C HIS A 44 -12.03 -12.99 1.00
N ASN A 45 -11.36 -12.41 0.00
CA ASN A 45 -9.94 -12.64 -0.28
C ASN A 45 -9.00 -11.63 0.42
N ARG A 46 -9.46 -10.89 1.44
CA ARG A 46 -8.71 -9.80 2.08
C ARG A 46 -7.34 -10.20 2.63
N ASN A 47 -7.16 -11.48 2.95
CA ASN A 47 -5.91 -12.05 3.46
C ASN A 47 -4.85 -12.24 2.36
N ALA A 48 -5.21 -12.08 1.08
CA ALA A 48 -4.25 -12.14 -0.01
C ALA A 48 -3.18 -11.04 0.15
N PRO A 49 -1.87 -11.35 -0.01
CA PRO A 49 -0.79 -10.38 0.19
C PRO A 49 -0.98 -9.08 -0.61
N ILE A 50 -1.43 -9.21 -1.86
CA ILE A 50 -1.73 -8.10 -2.77
C ILE A 50 -2.77 -7.10 -2.21
N LEU A 51 -3.76 -7.59 -1.46
CA LEU A 51 -4.79 -6.75 -0.85
C LEU A 51 -4.34 -6.20 0.52
N ARG A 52 -3.56 -6.98 1.27
CA ARG A 52 -3.07 -6.59 2.60
C ARG A 52 -2.12 -5.39 2.55
N VAL A 53 -1.17 -5.39 1.61
CA VAL A 53 -0.23 -4.27 1.40
C VAL A 53 -0.98 -2.97 1.08
N ARG A 54 -2.07 -3.08 0.33
CA ARG A 54 -2.89 -1.95 -0.10
C ARG A 54 -3.81 -1.37 0.98
N GLY A 55 -4.24 -2.17 1.95
CA GLY A 55 -5.18 -1.73 2.98
C GLY A 55 -6.56 -1.40 2.41
N ILE A 56 -7.28 -2.44 1.95
CA ILE A 56 -8.54 -2.31 1.21
C ILE A 56 -9.67 -1.57 1.97
N GLY A 57 -9.64 -1.48 3.29
CA GLY A 57 -10.70 -0.83 4.09
C GLY A 57 -10.95 0.63 3.69
N LEU A 58 -9.89 1.43 3.54
CA LEU A 58 -10.00 2.83 3.09
C LEU A 58 -10.48 2.92 1.63
N SER A 59 -9.96 2.05 0.76
CA SER A 59 -10.36 2.00 -0.66
C SER A 59 -11.83 1.64 -0.82
N LEU A 60 -12.34 0.65 -0.07
CA LEU A 60 -13.73 0.22 -0.13
C LEU A 60 -14.65 1.29 0.47
N SER A 61 -14.25 1.94 1.56
CA SER A 61 -15.01 3.06 2.15
C SER A 61 -15.14 4.23 1.16
N ALA A 62 -14.06 4.56 0.44
CA ALA A 62 -14.10 5.55 -0.64
C ALA A 62 -15.09 5.14 -1.75
N VAL A 63 -15.02 3.86 -2.19
CA VAL A 63 -15.92 3.31 -3.22
C VAL A 63 -17.38 3.39 -2.79
N VAL A 64 -17.71 3.11 -1.52
CA VAL A 64 -19.09 3.23 -1.02
C VAL A 64 -19.60 4.66 -1.14
N LEU A 65 -18.87 5.65 -0.64
CA LEU A 65 -19.29 7.06 -0.73
C LEU A 65 -19.44 7.52 -2.18
N LEU A 66 -18.47 7.19 -3.03
CA LEU A 66 -18.53 7.49 -4.46
C LEU A 66 -19.70 6.76 -5.15
N HIS A 67 -20.04 5.56 -4.72
CA HIS A 67 -21.17 4.81 -5.28
C HIS A 67 -22.52 5.37 -4.84
N LEU A 68 -22.65 5.83 -3.59
CA LEU A 68 -23.86 6.53 -3.14
C LEU A 68 -24.08 7.81 -3.93
N TYR A 69 -23.01 8.57 -4.19
CA TYR A 69 -23.04 9.69 -5.11
C TYR A 69 -23.51 9.28 -6.51
N TRP A 70 -22.81 8.31 -7.11
CA TRP A 70 -23.08 7.83 -8.46
C TRP A 70 -24.53 7.35 -8.63
N PHE A 71 -25.01 6.53 -7.69
CA PHE A 71 -26.36 5.97 -7.70
C PHE A 71 -27.42 7.08 -7.62
N SER A 72 -27.22 8.05 -6.72
CA SER A 72 -28.11 9.21 -6.59
C SER A 72 -28.18 10.02 -7.89
N VAL A 73 -27.04 10.23 -8.54
CA VAL A 73 -26.95 10.94 -9.82
C VAL A 73 -27.59 10.16 -10.97
N GLN A 74 -27.54 8.82 -11.00
CA GLN A 74 -28.25 8.05 -12.04
C GLN A 74 -29.78 8.16 -11.89
N LEU A 75 -30.26 8.29 -10.65
CA LEU A 75 -31.69 8.46 -10.39
C LEU A 75 -32.17 9.92 -10.51
N ALA A 76 -31.25 10.88 -10.66
CA ALA A 76 -31.57 12.30 -10.80
C ALA A 76 -32.55 12.59 -11.95
N TYR A 77 -32.40 11.90 -13.08
CA TYR A 77 -33.33 12.02 -14.20
C TYR A 77 -34.77 11.64 -13.82
N VAL A 78 -34.91 10.58 -13.03
CA VAL A 78 -36.20 9.96 -12.69
C VAL A 78 -36.88 10.67 -11.53
N LEU A 79 -36.10 11.03 -10.51
CA LEU A 79 -36.57 11.54 -9.23
C LEU A 79 -36.33 13.05 -9.03
N GLY A 80 -35.55 13.69 -9.91
CA GLY A 80 -35.07 15.07 -9.73
C GLY A 80 -36.17 16.08 -9.42
N ALA A 81 -37.30 16.01 -10.15
CA ALA A 81 -38.43 16.92 -9.96
C ALA A 81 -39.08 16.77 -8.57
N LEU A 82 -39.02 15.58 -7.97
CA LEU A 82 -39.59 15.27 -6.66
C LEU A 82 -38.62 15.56 -5.52
N THR A 83 -37.31 15.40 -5.76
CA THR A 83 -36.30 15.65 -4.73
C THR A 83 -36.29 17.12 -4.29
N PRO A 84 -36.13 17.40 -2.98
CA PRO A 84 -35.85 18.75 -2.49
C PRO A 84 -34.55 19.28 -3.11
N GLY A 85 -34.53 20.58 -3.47
CA GLY A 85 -33.32 21.21 -4.05
C GLY A 85 -32.10 21.13 -3.12
N GLU A 86 -32.35 21.15 -1.82
CA GLU A 86 -31.34 20.98 -0.77
C GLU A 86 -30.58 19.64 -0.84
N CYS A 87 -31.27 18.56 -1.24
CA CYS A 87 -30.67 17.23 -1.26
C CYS A 87 -29.50 17.16 -2.24
N GLU A 88 -29.61 17.85 -3.37
CA GLU A 88 -28.57 17.93 -4.38
C GLU A 88 -27.29 18.55 -3.81
N TYR A 89 -27.43 19.66 -3.08
CA TYR A 89 -26.33 20.36 -2.42
C TYR A 89 -25.58 19.44 -1.44
N TRP A 90 -26.32 18.70 -0.60
CA TRP A 90 -25.71 17.78 0.37
C TRP A 90 -25.06 16.58 -0.30
N ILE A 91 -25.67 15.98 -1.32
CA ILE A 91 -25.10 14.83 -2.03
C ILE A 91 -23.78 15.22 -2.71
N MET A 92 -23.75 16.35 -3.41
CA MET A 92 -22.56 16.86 -4.09
C MET A 92 -21.50 17.38 -3.09
N GLY A 93 -21.92 18.05 -2.01
CA GLY A 93 -21.04 18.64 -1.01
C GLY A 93 -20.44 17.64 -0.01
N THR A 94 -20.97 16.42 0.07
CA THR A 94 -20.50 15.38 1.01
C THR A 94 -19.97 14.14 0.31
N TYR A 95 -20.81 13.36 -0.38
CA TYR A 95 -20.42 12.04 -0.87
C TYR A 95 -19.25 12.08 -1.85
N LEU A 96 -19.29 13.02 -2.80
CA LEU A 96 -18.24 13.18 -3.80
C LEU A 96 -16.89 13.60 -3.18
N PRO A 97 -16.77 14.73 -2.46
CA PRO A 97 -15.48 15.16 -1.93
C PRO A 97 -14.94 14.25 -0.84
N LEU A 98 -15.79 13.68 0.02
CA LEU A 98 -15.36 12.70 1.03
C LEU A 98 -14.87 11.40 0.36
N GLY A 99 -15.58 10.93 -0.67
CA GLY A 99 -15.17 9.76 -1.46
C GLY A 99 -13.83 9.97 -2.17
N ILE A 100 -13.63 11.14 -2.82
CA ILE A 100 -12.37 11.50 -3.47
C ILE A 100 -11.24 11.62 -2.44
N ALA A 101 -11.47 12.25 -1.29
CA ALA A 101 -10.46 12.39 -0.24
C ALA A 101 -9.98 11.04 0.30
N LEU A 102 -10.90 10.13 0.63
CA LEU A 102 -10.56 8.77 1.05
C LEU A 102 -9.83 7.99 -0.06
N PHE A 103 -10.22 8.18 -1.32
CA PHE A 103 -9.54 7.56 -2.46
C PHE A 103 -8.09 8.04 -2.59
N HIS A 104 -7.83 9.35 -2.47
CA HIS A 104 -6.48 9.90 -2.46
C HIS A 104 -5.64 9.43 -1.27
N ALA A 105 -6.25 9.29 -0.10
CA ALA A 105 -5.58 8.70 1.06
C ALA A 105 -5.12 7.27 0.75
N SER A 106 -6.00 6.46 0.14
CA SER A 106 -5.69 5.09 -0.26
C SER A 106 -4.58 5.02 -1.31
N ASN A 107 -4.55 5.94 -2.28
CA ASN A 107 -3.51 5.95 -3.31
C ASN A 107 -2.18 6.52 -2.82
N SER A 108 -2.17 7.42 -1.85
CA SER A 108 -0.92 7.97 -1.31
C SER A 108 -0.09 6.90 -0.59
N ARG A 109 -0.77 5.89 -0.03
CA ARG A 109 -0.12 4.70 0.56
C ARG A 109 0.77 3.95 -0.43
N PHE A 110 0.41 3.89 -1.71
CA PHE A 110 1.24 3.27 -2.75
C PHE A 110 2.62 3.93 -2.85
N LEU A 111 2.64 5.26 -2.95
CA LEU A 111 3.88 6.02 -3.10
C LEU A 111 4.78 5.88 -1.87
N TYR A 112 4.18 5.79 -0.69
CA TYR A 112 4.91 5.53 0.55
C TYR A 112 5.52 4.12 0.56
N VAL A 113 4.72 3.08 0.30
CA VAL A 113 5.22 1.70 0.27
C VAL A 113 6.35 1.55 -0.75
N ALA A 114 6.19 2.10 -1.96
CA ALA A 114 7.22 2.05 -2.99
C ALA A 114 8.54 2.73 -2.57
N GLN A 115 8.45 3.89 -1.89
CA GLN A 115 9.64 4.60 -1.38
C GLN A 115 10.29 3.87 -0.20
N ALA A 116 9.48 3.35 0.72
CA ALA A 116 9.96 2.65 1.90
C ALA A 116 10.60 1.31 1.53
N GLN A 117 10.06 0.59 0.55
CA GLN A 117 10.65 -0.66 0.04
C GLN A 117 11.99 -0.44 -0.68
N GLN A 118 12.24 0.76 -1.24
CA GLN A 118 13.51 1.09 -1.88
C GLN A 118 14.70 1.01 -0.91
N LYS A 119 14.49 1.14 0.41
CA LYS A 119 15.56 1.04 1.42
C LYS A 119 16.25 -0.34 1.40
N TYR A 120 15.53 -1.39 1.01
CA TYR A 120 16.06 -2.74 0.92
C TYR A 120 17.02 -2.94 -0.27
N LEU A 121 17.23 -1.94 -1.13
CA LEU A 121 18.25 -2.00 -2.19
C LEU A 121 19.63 -1.58 -1.72
N ASN A 122 19.69 -0.61 -0.80
CA ASN A 122 20.93 0.04 -0.38
C ASN A 122 21.25 -0.40 1.04
N ARG A 123 21.70 -1.65 1.21
CA ARG A 123 22.23 -2.12 2.51
C ARG A 123 23.60 -1.53 2.83
N ASP A 124 24.32 -1.05 1.80
CA ASP A 124 25.69 -0.51 1.91
C ASP A 124 25.78 1.01 2.04
N SER A 125 24.66 1.73 2.19
CA SER A 125 24.68 3.15 2.53
C SER A 125 24.08 3.34 3.90
N ASP A 126 24.92 3.18 4.93
CA ASP A 126 24.83 3.96 6.16
C ASP A 126 24.91 5.45 5.77
N ASN A 127 23.84 5.97 5.18
CA ASN A 127 23.62 7.39 5.14
C ASN A 127 23.14 7.72 6.55
N PRO A 128 23.95 8.41 7.38
CA PRO A 128 23.48 8.86 8.67
C PRO A 128 22.19 9.65 8.44
N LEU A 129 21.09 9.17 9.02
CA LEU A 129 19.87 9.97 9.12
C LEU A 129 20.31 11.34 9.64
N PRO A 130 20.10 12.45 8.90
CA PRO A 130 20.56 13.74 9.35
C PRO A 130 19.87 14.05 10.68
N SER A 131 20.66 14.07 11.76
CA SER A 131 20.24 14.45 13.11
C SER A 131 20.04 15.96 13.13
N ARG A 132 19.07 16.45 12.35
CA ARG A 132 18.70 17.86 12.41
C ARG A 132 17.93 18.09 13.71
N ARG A 133 18.67 18.48 14.75
CA ARG A 133 18.15 19.04 16.02
C ARG A 133 17.30 20.27 15.69
N GLY A 134 16.00 20.06 15.55
CA GLY A 134 14.99 21.11 15.44
C GLY A 134 13.91 20.89 16.51
N TRP A 135 13.68 21.91 17.33
CA TRP A 135 12.70 21.94 18.40
C TRP A 135 11.27 22.07 17.84
N GLY A 136 10.27 21.49 18.51
CA GLY A 136 8.85 21.88 18.36
C GLY A 136 7.89 20.79 17.89
N VAL A 137 6.59 21.06 18.02
CA VAL A 137 5.42 20.21 17.70
C VAL A 137 5.53 19.53 16.31
N VAL A 138 6.25 20.17 15.38
CA VAL A 138 6.58 19.66 14.05
C VAL A 138 7.39 18.35 14.08
N ARG A 139 8.30 18.14 15.05
CA ARG A 139 9.02 16.86 15.22
C ARG A 139 8.10 15.77 15.78
N ARG A 140 7.19 16.10 16.70
CA ARG A 140 6.18 15.12 17.17
C ARG A 140 5.30 14.67 16.02
N PHE A 141 4.89 15.60 15.15
CA PHE A 141 4.16 15.27 13.93
C PHE A 141 5.00 14.46 12.94
N LYS A 142 6.27 14.83 12.70
CA LYS A 142 7.17 14.13 11.77
C LYS A 142 7.55 12.71 12.22
N ASN A 143 7.55 12.46 13.53
CA ASN A 143 7.83 11.16 14.15
C ASN A 143 6.62 10.20 14.13
N TRP A 144 5.45 10.64 13.68
CA TRP A 144 4.30 9.74 13.53
C TRP A 144 4.46 8.85 12.30
N ASP A 145 3.94 7.63 12.39
CA ASP A 145 3.82 6.73 11.24
C ASP A 145 3.16 7.46 10.07
N TYR A 146 3.68 7.22 8.87
CA TYR A 146 3.19 7.90 7.66
C TYR A 146 1.67 7.73 7.49
N THR A 147 1.17 6.53 7.77
CA THR A 147 -0.26 6.19 7.73
C THR A 147 -1.07 7.07 8.69
N SER A 148 -0.62 7.23 9.93
CA SER A 148 -1.30 8.04 10.95
C SER A 148 -1.31 9.53 10.59
N ARG A 149 -0.20 10.05 10.03
CA ARG A 149 -0.15 11.41 9.48
C ARG A 149 -1.10 11.60 8.32
N MET A 150 -1.14 10.63 7.40
CA MET A 150 -2.02 10.68 6.23
C MET A 150 -3.49 10.68 6.65
N VAL A 151 -3.90 9.77 7.55
CA VAL A 151 -5.27 9.70 8.06
C VAL A 151 -5.66 10.98 8.78
N LEU A 152 -4.77 11.55 9.60
CA LEU A 152 -5.03 12.82 10.29
C LEU A 152 -5.18 13.98 9.29
N LEU A 153 -4.29 14.12 8.30
CA LEU A 153 -4.35 15.19 7.30
C LEU A 153 -5.60 15.07 6.42
N VAL A 154 -5.92 13.87 5.95
CA VAL A 154 -7.12 13.61 5.16
C VAL A 154 -8.37 13.87 6.00
N GLY A 155 -8.39 13.41 7.26
CA GLY A 155 -9.48 13.66 8.20
C GLY A 155 -9.70 15.15 8.48
N LEU A 156 -8.63 15.92 8.67
CA LEU A 156 -8.69 17.38 8.80
C LEU A 156 -9.22 18.03 7.53
N GLY A 157 -8.77 17.59 6.35
CA GLY A 157 -9.27 18.07 5.07
C GLY A 157 -10.76 17.77 4.85
N MET A 158 -11.20 16.56 5.21
CA MET A 158 -12.61 16.16 5.16
C MET A 158 -13.46 16.98 6.13
N ALA A 159 -12.99 17.21 7.36
CA ALA A 159 -13.66 18.06 8.34
C ALA A 159 -13.74 19.52 7.88
N PHE A 160 -12.67 20.04 7.29
CA PHE A 160 -12.65 21.38 6.72
C PHE A 160 -13.62 21.51 5.54
N GLN A 161 -13.67 20.52 4.65
CA GLN A 161 -14.65 20.48 3.56
C GLN A 161 -16.09 20.46 4.09
N LEU A 162 -16.37 19.61 5.08
CA LEU A 162 -17.70 19.53 5.70
C LEU A 162 -18.06 20.86 6.38
N PHE A 163 -17.11 21.48 7.08
CA PHE A 163 -17.27 22.79 7.68
C PHE A 163 -17.62 23.85 6.62
N LEU A 164 -16.89 23.91 5.49
CA LEU A 164 -17.21 24.84 4.40
C LEU A 164 -18.60 24.58 3.81
N THR A 165 -18.99 23.32 3.65
CA THR A 165 -20.32 22.93 3.14
C THR A 165 -21.43 23.39 4.09
N ILE A 166 -21.27 23.15 5.40
CA ILE A 166 -22.21 23.63 6.42
C ILE A 166 -22.24 25.16 6.47
N LEU A 167 -21.08 25.81 6.41
CA LEU A 167 -20.96 27.26 6.46
C LEU A 167 -21.68 27.91 5.29
N MET A 168 -21.49 27.41 4.06
CA MET A 168 -22.17 27.92 2.87
C MET A 168 -23.67 27.68 2.92
N TYR A 169 -24.10 26.52 3.43
CA TYR A 169 -25.51 26.22 3.66
C TYR A 169 -26.16 27.24 4.60
N LEU A 170 -25.54 27.51 5.76
CA LEU A 170 -26.09 28.41 6.78
C LEU A 170 -26.08 29.89 6.35
N ILE A 171 -25.06 30.31 5.60
CA ILE A 171 -24.87 31.71 5.21
C ILE A 171 -25.76 32.09 4.01
N SER A 172 -26.05 31.16 3.10
CA SER A 172 -26.84 31.47 1.91
C SER A 172 -28.35 31.50 2.24
N ARG A 173 -29.01 32.61 1.92
CA ARG A 173 -30.47 32.75 2.03
C ARG A 173 -31.20 31.93 0.95
N LYS A 174 -30.45 31.29 0.06
CA LYS A 174 -30.96 30.37 -0.95
C LYS A 174 -31.61 29.12 -0.39
N PHE A 175 -31.12 28.65 0.75
CA PHE A 175 -31.56 27.43 1.42
C PHE A 175 -32.51 27.70 2.60
N HIS A 176 -32.76 28.98 2.90
CA HIS A 176 -33.45 29.42 4.10
C HIS A 176 -34.37 30.62 3.80
N HIS A 177 -35.66 30.50 4.13
CA HIS A 177 -36.63 31.57 3.86
C HIS A 177 -36.45 32.83 4.73
N SER A 178 -35.88 32.71 5.94
CA SER A 178 -35.89 33.79 6.94
C SER A 178 -34.52 34.43 7.21
N TRP A 179 -33.41 33.75 7.00
CA TRP A 179 -32.06 34.25 7.34
C TRP A 179 -31.03 34.01 6.23
N GLY A 180 -29.85 34.61 6.35
CA GLY A 180 -28.75 34.49 5.38
C GLY A 180 -28.37 35.83 4.76
N ILE A 181 -27.37 35.82 3.88
CA ILE A 181 -26.86 37.04 3.22
C ILE A 181 -27.91 37.59 2.24
N PRO A 182 -28.34 38.87 2.41
CA PRO A 182 -29.23 39.53 1.46
C PRO A 182 -28.63 39.56 0.05
N GLY A 183 -29.44 39.25 -0.97
CA GLY A 183 -28.99 39.16 -2.37
C GLY A 183 -28.67 37.74 -2.87
N THR A 184 -28.76 36.72 -2.00
CA THR A 184 -28.70 35.29 -2.38
C THR A 184 -30.09 34.63 -2.45
N GLU A 185 -31.13 35.45 -2.40
CA GLU A 185 -32.53 35.02 -2.33
C GLU A 185 -32.99 34.45 -3.66
N VAL A 186 -33.87 33.45 -3.59
CA VAL A 186 -34.49 32.85 -4.76
C VAL A 186 -35.97 33.18 -4.74
N HIS A 187 -36.48 33.62 -5.88
CA HIS A 187 -37.87 34.01 -6.08
C HIS A 187 -38.46 33.23 -7.26
N GLY A 188 -39.79 33.12 -7.29
CA GLY A 188 -40.53 32.42 -8.34
C GLY A 188 -41.28 31.19 -7.82
N THR A 189 -41.75 30.37 -8.75
CA THR A 189 -42.41 29.08 -8.49
C THR A 189 -41.44 28.07 -7.87
N ASP A 190 -41.95 27.02 -7.21
CA ASP A 190 -41.11 25.99 -6.57
C ASP A 190 -40.08 25.36 -7.53
N MET A 191 -40.43 25.18 -8.81
CA MET A 191 -39.52 24.63 -9.82
C MET A 191 -38.48 25.63 -10.29
N GLU A 192 -38.83 26.92 -10.41
CA GLU A 192 -37.85 27.98 -10.66
C GLU A 192 -36.90 28.12 -9.49
N GLN A 193 -37.39 28.01 -8.26
CA GLN A 193 -36.56 28.05 -7.07
C GLN A 193 -35.56 26.89 -7.05
N LYS A 194 -36.04 25.65 -7.28
CA LYS A 194 -35.18 24.47 -7.44
C LYS A 194 -34.14 24.64 -8.54
N MET A 195 -34.52 25.26 -9.66
CA MET A 195 -33.62 25.50 -10.78
C MET A 195 -32.48 26.45 -10.41
N GLN A 196 -32.77 27.50 -9.64
CA GLN A 196 -31.77 28.46 -9.19
C GLN A 196 -30.91 27.89 -8.04
N ILE A 197 -31.46 27.05 -7.16
CA ILE A 197 -30.73 26.38 -6.06
C ILE A 197 -29.49 25.63 -6.57
N GLY A 198 -29.62 24.91 -7.69
CA GLY A 198 -28.50 24.21 -8.35
C GLY A 198 -27.44 25.09 -9.00
N ARG A 199 -27.45 26.43 -8.85
CA ARG A 199 -26.46 27.32 -9.47
C ARG A 199 -26.06 28.49 -8.60
N GLY A 200 -24.76 28.69 -8.36
CA GLY A 200 -24.31 29.90 -7.67
C GLY A 200 -22.92 29.79 -7.08
N TRP A 201 -22.51 30.84 -6.38
CA TRP A 201 -21.20 30.92 -5.74
C TRP A 201 -21.08 29.97 -4.54
N GLU A 202 -22.19 29.48 -3.99
CA GLU A 202 -22.24 28.52 -2.88
C GLU A 202 -21.56 27.18 -3.20
N TRP A 203 -21.44 26.87 -4.49
CA TRP A 203 -20.81 25.67 -5.02
C TRP A 203 -19.30 25.78 -5.12
N TRP A 204 -18.75 27.00 -5.06
CA TRP A 204 -17.33 27.28 -5.27
C TRP A 204 -16.37 26.42 -4.44
N PRO A 205 -16.61 26.15 -3.14
CA PRO A 205 -15.73 25.27 -2.36
C PRO A 205 -15.60 23.86 -2.96
N GLY A 206 -16.70 23.28 -3.43
CA GLY A 206 -16.70 21.97 -4.08
C GLY A 206 -15.96 21.98 -5.42
N ILE A 207 -16.24 22.98 -6.26
CA ILE A 207 -15.60 23.16 -7.57
C ILE A 207 -14.08 23.34 -7.43
N PHE A 208 -13.67 24.22 -6.52
CA PHE A 208 -12.27 24.54 -6.27
C PHE A 208 -11.50 23.27 -5.88
N TRP A 209 -12.01 22.50 -4.92
CA TRP A 209 -11.34 21.27 -4.52
C TRP A 209 -11.32 20.22 -5.62
N GLN A 210 -12.41 20.04 -6.34
CA GLN A 210 -12.46 19.09 -7.45
C GLN A 210 -11.43 19.46 -8.54
N PHE A 211 -11.25 20.75 -8.82
CA PHE A 211 -10.22 21.24 -9.74
C PHE A 211 -8.80 20.97 -9.22
N VAL A 212 -8.52 21.30 -7.96
CA VAL A 212 -7.20 21.04 -7.34
C VAL A 212 -6.85 19.55 -7.41
N TRP A 213 -7.78 18.67 -7.08
CA TRP A 213 -7.54 17.22 -7.13
C TRP A 213 -7.30 16.71 -8.55
N ALA A 214 -8.16 17.08 -9.49
CA ALA A 214 -8.08 16.58 -10.86
C ALA A 214 -6.92 17.20 -11.65
N TRP A 215 -6.61 18.49 -11.47
CA TRP A 215 -5.70 19.23 -12.35
C TRP A 215 -4.36 19.63 -11.73
N LEU A 216 -4.19 19.52 -10.41
CA LEU A 216 -2.89 19.70 -9.76
C LEU A 216 -2.37 18.39 -9.19
N VAL A 217 -3.17 17.73 -8.36
CA VAL A 217 -2.73 16.51 -7.66
C VAL A 217 -2.65 15.32 -8.62
N ALA A 218 -3.65 15.07 -9.47
CA ALA A 218 -3.62 13.92 -10.37
C ALA A 218 -2.42 13.95 -11.35
N PRO A 219 -2.08 15.08 -12.01
CA PRO A 219 -0.88 15.17 -12.84
C PRO A 219 0.41 14.99 -12.04
N TRP A 220 0.48 15.51 -10.80
CA TRP A 220 1.63 15.27 -9.92
C TRP A 220 1.81 13.79 -9.58
N ILE A 221 0.72 13.06 -9.29
CA ILE A 221 0.73 11.61 -9.05
C ILE A 221 1.14 10.85 -10.32
N LEU A 222 0.62 11.23 -11.49
CA LEU A 222 1.01 10.65 -12.78
C LEU A 222 2.52 10.80 -13.03
N TRP A 223 3.05 11.99 -12.75
CA TRP A 223 4.48 12.27 -12.87
C TRP A 223 5.32 11.44 -11.90
N ARG A 224 4.89 11.34 -10.62
CA ARG A 224 5.64 10.61 -9.59
C ARG A 224 5.61 9.09 -9.82
N SER A 225 4.52 8.57 -10.37
CA SER A 225 4.31 7.13 -10.62
C SER A 225 4.94 6.61 -11.92
N ARG A 226 5.44 7.49 -12.81
CA ARG A 226 5.91 7.12 -14.16
C ARG A 226 7.02 6.06 -14.20
N ASN A 227 7.88 6.03 -13.17
CA ASN A 227 9.04 5.13 -13.10
C ASN A 227 8.82 3.93 -12.19
N ILE A 228 7.61 3.75 -11.62
CA ILE A 228 7.32 2.62 -10.74
C ILE A 228 6.73 1.48 -11.58
N ASN A 229 7.34 0.30 -11.56
CA ASN A 229 6.87 -0.86 -12.32
C ASN A 229 6.42 -1.98 -11.38
N ASP A 230 5.25 -1.81 -10.77
CA ASP A 230 4.70 -2.78 -9.83
C ASP A 230 4.06 -4.00 -10.53
N THR A 231 4.04 -5.13 -9.82
CA THR A 231 3.41 -6.38 -10.30
C THR A 231 1.95 -6.54 -9.84
N HIS A 232 1.43 -5.58 -9.08
CA HIS A 232 0.13 -5.66 -8.41
C HIS A 232 -0.98 -4.84 -9.11
N GLY A 233 -0.66 -4.21 -10.25
CA GLY A 233 -1.59 -3.37 -11.00
C GLY A 233 -1.92 -2.03 -10.34
N TRP A 234 -1.21 -1.65 -9.27
CA TRP A 234 -1.52 -0.47 -8.46
C TRP A 234 -1.19 0.83 -9.21
N ARG A 235 -0.10 0.86 -10.00
CA ARG A 235 0.18 1.94 -10.94
C ARG A 235 -0.90 2.07 -12.01
N ILE A 236 -1.30 0.96 -12.63
CA ILE A 236 -2.30 0.97 -13.71
C ILE A 236 -3.61 1.55 -13.20
N GLN A 237 -4.06 1.10 -12.02
CA GLN A 237 -5.20 1.70 -11.36
C GLN A 237 -5.01 3.20 -11.15
N THR A 238 -3.89 3.61 -10.54
CA THR A 238 -3.67 5.01 -10.17
C THR A 238 -3.68 5.91 -11.42
N ILE A 239 -3.03 5.48 -12.50
CA ILE A 239 -3.01 6.18 -13.78
C ILE A 239 -4.40 6.21 -14.42
N GLY A 240 -5.09 5.07 -14.49
CA GLY A 240 -6.43 4.96 -15.06
C GLY A 240 -7.44 5.86 -14.34
N CYS A 241 -7.37 5.89 -13.01
CA CYS A 241 -8.21 6.74 -12.17
C CYS A 241 -7.90 8.24 -12.35
N ALA A 242 -6.62 8.60 -12.42
CA ALA A 242 -6.21 9.98 -12.66
C ALA A 242 -6.70 10.49 -14.01
N ILE A 243 -6.52 9.71 -15.08
CA ILE A 243 -6.98 10.06 -16.43
C ILE A 243 -8.50 10.15 -16.48
N ALA A 244 -9.20 9.17 -15.89
CA ALA A 244 -10.66 9.16 -15.85
C ALA A 244 -11.24 10.39 -15.13
N GLY A 245 -10.54 10.96 -14.15
CA GLY A 245 -10.98 12.15 -13.41
C GLY A 245 -10.82 13.48 -14.16
N LEU A 246 -9.94 13.58 -15.15
CA LEU A 246 -9.58 14.87 -15.79
C LEU A 246 -10.78 15.56 -16.47
N HIS A 247 -11.66 14.79 -17.09
CA HIS A 247 -12.81 15.32 -17.83
C HIS A 247 -14.00 15.71 -16.94
N ALA A 248 -14.07 15.22 -15.69
CA ALA A 248 -15.24 15.35 -14.82
C ALA A 248 -15.70 16.80 -14.65
N THR A 249 -14.81 17.65 -14.12
CA THR A 249 -15.11 19.05 -13.80
C THR A 249 -15.33 19.89 -15.06
N PRO A 250 -14.47 19.82 -16.10
CA PRO A 250 -14.70 20.58 -17.33
C PRO A 250 -16.03 20.22 -18.00
N MET A 251 -16.35 18.93 -18.13
CA MET A 251 -17.57 18.50 -18.82
C MET A 251 -18.84 18.85 -18.03
N TRP A 252 -18.80 18.74 -16.70
CA TRP A 252 -19.91 19.20 -15.85
C TRP A 252 -20.14 20.71 -15.98
N LEU A 253 -19.08 21.53 -15.94
CA LEU A 253 -19.20 22.99 -16.14
C LEU A 253 -19.71 23.33 -17.55
N ILE A 254 -19.23 22.64 -18.58
CA ILE A 254 -19.73 22.81 -19.96
C ILE A 254 -21.23 22.49 -20.01
N ALA A 255 -21.66 21.39 -19.40
CA ALA A 255 -23.07 21.01 -19.34
C ALA A 255 -23.94 22.03 -18.58
N LEU A 256 -23.40 22.73 -17.58
CA LEU A 256 -24.13 23.72 -16.80
C LEU A 256 -24.24 25.09 -17.48
N TYR A 257 -23.18 25.53 -18.18
CA TYR A 257 -23.04 26.91 -18.65
C TYR A 257 -23.09 27.09 -20.17
N VAL A 258 -22.91 26.03 -20.97
CA VAL A 258 -22.97 26.12 -22.45
C VAL A 258 -24.37 25.80 -22.96
N PRO A 259 -25.08 26.75 -23.60
CA PRO A 259 -26.46 26.55 -24.07
C PRO A 259 -26.65 25.39 -25.04
N ALA A 260 -25.64 25.09 -25.88
CA ALA A 260 -25.69 23.97 -26.82
C ALA A 260 -25.89 22.59 -26.14
N MET A 261 -25.50 22.46 -24.87
CA MET A 261 -25.66 21.24 -24.08
C MET A 261 -27.10 20.99 -23.60
N GLU A 262 -28.01 21.96 -23.76
CA GLU A 262 -29.40 21.79 -23.33
C GLU A 262 -30.11 20.62 -24.01
N SER A 263 -29.76 20.33 -25.27
CA SER A 263 -30.28 19.16 -26.00
C SER A 263 -29.86 17.83 -25.37
N VAL A 264 -28.64 17.77 -24.83
CA VAL A 264 -28.06 16.60 -24.15
C VAL A 264 -28.63 16.49 -22.73
N ASN A 265 -28.71 17.61 -22.02
CA ASN A 265 -29.20 17.69 -20.63
C ASN A 265 -30.64 17.20 -20.44
N LYS A 266 -31.43 17.13 -21.52
CA LYS A 266 -32.77 16.53 -21.52
C LYS A 266 -32.78 15.04 -21.20
N TYR A 267 -31.68 14.33 -21.45
CA TYR A 267 -31.53 12.88 -21.29
C TYR A 267 -30.36 12.50 -20.38
N PHE A 268 -29.35 13.35 -20.32
CA PHE A 268 -28.12 13.16 -19.56
C PHE A 268 -27.84 14.38 -18.68
N VAL A 269 -28.18 14.30 -17.39
CA VAL A 269 -28.11 15.46 -16.47
C VAL A 269 -26.65 15.87 -16.20
N PRO A 270 -26.34 17.17 -16.01
CA PRO A 270 -24.97 17.64 -15.87
C PRO A 270 -24.05 16.86 -14.90
N PRO A 271 -24.47 16.48 -13.67
CA PRO A 271 -23.63 15.72 -12.74
C PRO A 271 -23.24 14.32 -13.24
N GLN A 272 -23.95 13.77 -14.25
CA GLN A 272 -23.59 12.47 -14.80
C GLN A 272 -22.21 12.49 -15.49
N TRP A 273 -21.68 13.64 -15.90
CA TRP A 273 -20.30 13.77 -16.38
C TRP A 273 -19.28 13.43 -15.29
N ILE A 274 -19.55 13.80 -14.04
CA ILE A 274 -18.74 13.39 -12.88
C ILE A 274 -18.98 11.90 -12.60
N ALA A 275 -20.22 11.43 -12.74
CA ALA A 275 -20.56 10.03 -12.53
C ALA A 275 -19.84 9.08 -13.52
N ILE A 276 -19.52 9.50 -14.75
CA ILE A 276 -18.68 8.72 -15.67
C ILE A 276 -17.29 8.49 -15.05
N SER A 277 -16.64 9.53 -14.52
CA SER A 277 -15.35 9.39 -13.84
C SER A 277 -15.43 8.47 -12.63
N VAL A 278 -16.51 8.59 -11.83
CA VAL A 278 -16.75 7.71 -10.67
C VAL A 278 -16.96 6.26 -11.10
N TRP A 279 -17.65 6.01 -12.20
CA TRP A 279 -17.83 4.67 -12.75
C TRP A 279 -16.49 4.03 -13.13
N PHE A 280 -15.62 4.75 -13.84
CA PHE A 280 -14.26 4.28 -14.15
C PHE A 280 -13.41 4.08 -12.89
N LEU A 281 -13.50 4.98 -11.91
CA LEU A 281 -12.86 4.81 -10.61
C LEU A 281 -13.29 3.48 -9.96
N GLN A 282 -14.58 3.16 -9.96
CA GLN A 282 -15.10 1.89 -9.43
C GLN A 282 -14.57 0.68 -10.22
N VAL A 283 -14.50 0.77 -11.55
CA VAL A 283 -13.87 -0.26 -12.40
C VAL A 283 -12.43 -0.55 -11.96
N PHE A 284 -11.59 0.49 -11.89
CA PHE A 284 -10.18 0.34 -11.58
C PHE A 284 -9.91 0.02 -10.11
N THR A 285 -10.77 0.43 -9.19
CA THR A 285 -10.55 0.23 -7.74
C THR A 285 -11.08 -1.08 -7.22
N VAL A 286 -12.07 -1.68 -7.88
CA VAL A 286 -12.69 -2.95 -7.45
C VAL A 286 -12.32 -4.08 -8.41
N PHE A 287 -12.64 -3.94 -9.69
CA PHE A 287 -12.53 -5.07 -10.62
C PHE A 287 -11.10 -5.39 -11.05
N LEU A 288 -10.23 -4.37 -11.17
CA LEU A 288 -8.81 -4.60 -11.45
C LEU A 288 -8.14 -5.40 -10.30
N PRO A 289 -8.31 -5.04 -9.01
CA PRO A 289 -7.85 -5.88 -7.91
C PRO A 289 -8.46 -7.28 -7.87
N CYS A 290 -9.75 -7.45 -8.22
CA CYS A 290 -10.35 -8.78 -8.32
C CYS A 290 -9.61 -9.65 -9.34
N TRP A 291 -9.31 -9.07 -10.50
CA TRP A 291 -8.57 -9.73 -11.56
C TRP A 291 -7.15 -10.08 -11.12
N GLU A 292 -6.44 -9.15 -10.47
CA GLU A 292 -5.07 -9.39 -10.00
C GLU A 292 -5.02 -10.46 -8.89
N VAL A 293 -5.98 -10.49 -7.96
CA VAL A 293 -6.08 -11.58 -6.96
C VAL A 293 -6.27 -12.93 -7.65
N ARG A 294 -7.16 -13.01 -8.64
CA ARG A 294 -7.39 -14.26 -9.38
C ARG A 294 -6.14 -14.69 -10.12
N ARG A 295 -5.47 -13.76 -10.80
CA ARG A 295 -4.22 -14.01 -11.53
C ARG A 295 -3.10 -14.47 -10.60
N ALA A 296 -2.94 -13.84 -9.45
CA ALA A 296 -1.94 -14.22 -8.45
C ALA A 296 -2.24 -15.60 -7.84
N THR A 297 -3.51 -15.90 -7.57
CA THR A 297 -3.94 -17.20 -7.04
C THR A 297 -3.69 -18.31 -8.06
N ASN A 298 -4.04 -18.09 -9.33
CA ASN A 298 -3.76 -19.05 -10.40
C ASN A 298 -2.25 -19.27 -10.55
N LEU A 299 -1.45 -18.20 -10.59
CA LEU A 299 0.01 -18.33 -10.70
C LEU A 299 0.62 -19.11 -9.54
N ARG A 300 0.13 -18.88 -8.32
CA ARG A 300 0.55 -19.62 -7.14
C ARG A 300 0.16 -21.09 -7.24
N GLN A 301 -1.06 -21.39 -7.68
CA GLN A 301 -1.52 -22.77 -7.86
C GLN A 301 -0.70 -23.49 -8.92
N ASP A 302 -0.49 -22.88 -10.09
CA ASP A 302 0.35 -23.42 -11.16
C ASP A 302 1.79 -23.71 -10.67
N THR A 303 2.32 -22.84 -9.81
CA THR A 303 3.64 -23.03 -9.18
C THR A 303 3.64 -24.22 -8.23
N LEU A 304 2.63 -24.33 -7.35
CA LEU A 304 2.50 -25.46 -6.43
C LEU A 304 2.33 -26.79 -7.17
N ASP A 305 1.54 -26.79 -8.25
CA ASP A 305 1.34 -27.97 -9.09
C ASP A 305 2.65 -28.35 -9.80
N SER A 306 3.44 -27.37 -10.27
CA SER A 306 4.76 -27.59 -10.86
C SER A 306 5.75 -28.18 -9.84
N ILE A 307 5.74 -27.67 -8.60
CA ILE A 307 6.57 -28.21 -7.50
C ILE A 307 6.17 -29.65 -7.19
N ALA A 308 4.88 -29.93 -7.02
CA ALA A 308 4.37 -31.26 -6.70
C ALA A 308 4.68 -32.28 -7.81
N GLN A 309 4.56 -31.86 -9.08
CA GLN A 309 4.93 -32.69 -10.22
C GLN A 309 6.42 -33.01 -10.21
N TRP A 310 7.28 -32.00 -10.00
CA TRP A 310 8.72 -32.19 -9.90
C TRP A 310 9.11 -33.13 -8.74
N GLU A 311 8.52 -32.95 -7.56
CA GLU A 311 8.75 -33.82 -6.40
C GLU A 311 8.31 -35.28 -6.68
N SER A 312 7.16 -35.46 -7.34
CA SER A 312 6.68 -36.80 -7.71
C SER A 312 7.61 -37.50 -8.69
N LYS A 313 8.11 -36.78 -9.71
CA LYS A 313 9.09 -37.28 -10.69
C LYS A 313 10.41 -37.63 -10.00
N ASN A 314 10.89 -36.78 -9.09
CA ASN A 314 12.13 -36.99 -8.36
C ASN A 314 12.05 -38.20 -7.41
N ASN A 315 10.92 -38.38 -6.73
CA ASN A 315 10.68 -39.55 -5.87
C ASN A 315 10.55 -40.85 -6.68
N ALA A 316 9.90 -40.80 -7.85
CA ALA A 316 9.79 -41.93 -8.78
C ALA A 316 11.12 -42.28 -9.47
N SER A 317 12.02 -41.31 -9.67
CA SER A 317 13.33 -41.52 -10.30
C SER A 317 14.46 -41.89 -9.33
N SER A 318 14.15 -42.23 -8.08
CA SER A 318 15.14 -42.54 -7.03
C SER A 318 16.05 -43.76 -7.30
N THR A 319 15.97 -44.38 -8.49
CA THR A 319 16.85 -45.48 -8.93
C THR A 319 17.76 -45.15 -10.12
N SER A 320 17.77 -43.92 -10.66
CA SER A 320 18.71 -43.54 -11.75
C SER A 320 19.53 -42.30 -11.39
N ALA A 321 20.82 -42.36 -11.69
CA ALA A 321 21.89 -41.54 -11.14
C ALA A 321 21.76 -40.02 -11.35
N LYS A 322 22.26 -39.29 -10.34
CA LYS A 322 22.47 -37.84 -10.21
C LYS A 322 23.14 -37.21 -11.46
N SER A 323 22.37 -36.52 -12.31
CA SER A 323 22.94 -35.66 -13.37
C SER A 323 22.12 -34.38 -13.70
N TYR A 324 21.11 -34.01 -12.89
CA TYR A 324 20.24 -32.85 -13.18
C TYR A 324 20.59 -31.56 -12.41
N GLY A 325 21.51 -31.62 -11.44
CA GLY A 325 21.96 -30.44 -10.69
C GLY A 325 22.61 -29.37 -11.58
N ASN A 326 23.42 -29.81 -12.55
CA ASN A 326 24.10 -28.91 -13.49
C ASN A 326 23.11 -28.21 -14.44
N THR A 327 22.05 -28.90 -14.87
CA THR A 327 21.06 -28.32 -15.80
C THR A 327 20.26 -27.21 -15.13
N THR A 328 19.86 -27.39 -13.86
CA THR A 328 19.11 -26.37 -13.12
C THR A 328 19.98 -25.14 -12.86
N SER A 329 21.23 -25.30 -12.43
CA SER A 329 22.15 -24.17 -12.23
C SER A 329 22.44 -23.40 -13.52
N THR A 330 22.67 -24.09 -14.64
CA THR A 330 22.95 -23.41 -15.93
C THR A 330 21.74 -22.63 -16.46
N VAL A 331 20.53 -23.16 -16.27
CA VAL A 331 19.30 -22.48 -16.69
C VAL A 331 19.01 -21.27 -15.79
N VAL A 332 19.23 -21.39 -14.48
CA VAL A 332 19.11 -20.27 -13.53
C VAL A 332 20.19 -19.21 -13.81
N ASP A 333 21.44 -19.59 -14.05
CA ASP A 333 22.50 -18.65 -14.43
C ASP A 333 22.15 -17.88 -15.72
N THR A 334 21.56 -18.54 -16.71
CA THR A 334 21.07 -17.89 -17.93
C THR A 334 19.94 -16.91 -17.62
N LEU A 335 19.02 -17.26 -16.73
CA LEU A 335 17.93 -16.38 -16.27
C LEU A 335 18.45 -15.14 -15.53
N MET A 336 19.50 -15.30 -14.71
CA MET A 336 20.08 -14.26 -13.85
C MET A 336 21.04 -13.33 -14.60
N THR A 337 21.85 -13.86 -15.52
CA THR A 337 22.88 -13.08 -16.23
C THR A 337 22.41 -12.57 -17.60
N GLY A 338 21.37 -13.17 -18.18
CA GLY A 338 20.91 -12.86 -19.54
C GLY A 338 21.87 -13.32 -20.64
N ASN A 339 23.05 -13.84 -20.29
CA ASN A 339 24.03 -14.33 -21.22
C ASN A 339 23.71 -15.79 -21.58
N LYS A 340 23.44 -16.04 -22.87
CA LYS A 340 23.30 -17.41 -23.38
C LYS A 340 24.58 -18.19 -23.12
N SER A 341 24.47 -19.33 -22.45
CA SER A 341 25.41 -20.43 -22.68
C SER A 341 25.19 -20.94 -24.12
N THR A 342 26.26 -21.30 -24.80
CA THR A 342 26.29 -21.78 -26.20
C THR A 342 25.57 -23.11 -26.43
N ALA A 343 24.93 -23.69 -25.41
CA ALA A 343 24.10 -24.88 -25.50
C ALA A 343 22.66 -24.48 -25.84
N GLY A 344 22.20 -24.96 -26.99
CA GLY A 344 20.96 -24.54 -27.64
C GLY A 344 19.69 -24.68 -26.81
N SER A 345 18.80 -23.72 -27.05
CA SER A 345 17.37 -23.71 -26.78
C SER A 345 16.72 -25.09 -26.84
N ILE A 346 16.25 -25.57 -25.70
CA ILE A 346 15.12 -26.50 -25.64
C ILE A 346 14.06 -25.82 -24.77
N LYS A 347 13.01 -25.28 -25.39
CA LYS A 347 11.71 -25.07 -24.74
C LYS A 347 11.15 -26.46 -24.42
N SER A 348 11.64 -27.12 -23.39
CA SER A 348 11.00 -28.30 -22.81
C SER A 348 10.18 -27.86 -21.61
N THR A 349 8.99 -28.44 -21.46
CA THR A 349 8.15 -28.27 -20.27
C THR A 349 8.93 -28.62 -18.99
N ASP A 350 9.88 -29.57 -19.06
CA ASP A 350 10.80 -29.91 -17.96
C ASP A 350 11.68 -28.73 -17.49
N SER A 351 12.09 -27.82 -18.38
CA SER A 351 12.88 -26.63 -18.00
C SER A 351 12.07 -25.57 -17.26
N GLN A 352 10.73 -25.62 -17.38
CA GLN A 352 9.85 -24.74 -16.62
C GLN A 352 9.70 -25.23 -15.18
N GLU A 353 9.54 -26.54 -15.02
CA GLU A 353 9.40 -27.21 -13.74
C GLU A 353 10.68 -27.09 -12.90
N SER A 354 11.87 -27.30 -13.51
CA SER A 354 13.14 -27.27 -12.76
C SER A 354 13.48 -25.89 -12.17
N ILE A 355 13.02 -24.79 -12.78
CA ILE A 355 13.29 -23.42 -12.31
C ILE A 355 12.37 -23.03 -11.15
N LEU A 356 11.16 -23.57 -11.05
CA LEU A 356 10.20 -23.23 -9.99
C LEU A 356 10.38 -24.08 -8.72
N THR A 357 11.61 -24.52 -8.44
CA THR A 357 11.96 -25.40 -7.31
C THR A 357 12.62 -24.63 -6.17
N MET A 358 12.56 -25.20 -4.96
CA MET A 358 13.27 -24.66 -3.80
C MET A 358 14.78 -24.58 -4.04
N SER A 359 15.37 -25.61 -4.67
CA SER A 359 16.80 -25.63 -5.00
C SER A 359 17.22 -24.50 -5.94
N ALA A 360 16.38 -24.11 -6.89
CA ALA A 360 16.67 -22.99 -7.79
C ALA A 360 16.66 -21.65 -7.04
N LEU A 361 15.73 -21.48 -6.09
CA LEU A 361 15.68 -20.29 -5.24
C LEU A 361 16.90 -20.21 -4.32
N GLU A 362 17.25 -21.30 -3.64
CA GLU A 362 18.42 -21.34 -2.74
C GLU A 362 19.72 -21.05 -3.50
N TYR A 363 19.87 -21.61 -4.71
CA TYR A 363 21.02 -21.29 -5.57
C TYR A 363 21.15 -19.79 -5.87
N VAL A 364 20.03 -19.10 -6.13
CA VAL A 364 20.03 -17.65 -6.36
C VAL A 364 20.41 -16.90 -5.08
N LEU A 365 19.83 -17.28 -3.94
CA LEU A 365 20.09 -16.64 -2.65
C LEU A 365 21.56 -16.76 -2.22
N GLU A 366 22.19 -17.91 -2.49
CA GLU A 366 23.59 -18.17 -2.14
C GLU A 366 24.58 -17.46 -3.07
N ARG A 367 24.28 -17.40 -4.38
CA ARG A 367 25.25 -16.95 -5.39
C ARG A 367 25.14 -15.49 -5.75
N ASN A 368 23.92 -14.99 -5.99
CA ASN A 368 23.68 -13.60 -6.34
C ASN A 368 22.22 -13.21 -6.03
N PRO A 369 21.90 -12.83 -4.79
CA PRO A 369 20.55 -12.43 -4.40
C PRO A 369 20.14 -11.06 -4.97
N ALA A 370 21.07 -10.23 -5.44
CA ALA A 370 20.81 -8.83 -5.77
C ALA A 370 19.69 -8.60 -6.82
N PRO A 371 19.61 -9.34 -7.95
CA PRO A 371 18.52 -9.18 -8.90
C PRO A 371 17.14 -9.55 -8.33
N LEU A 372 17.10 -10.57 -7.46
CA LEU A 372 15.87 -10.98 -6.78
C LEU A 372 15.46 -9.95 -5.72
N GLN A 373 16.43 -9.41 -4.98
CA GLN A 373 16.24 -8.33 -4.01
C GLN A 373 15.73 -7.07 -4.70
N GLU A 374 16.32 -6.67 -5.83
CA GLU A 374 15.88 -5.53 -6.63
C GLU A 374 14.43 -5.69 -7.10
N PHE A 375 14.11 -6.85 -7.67
CA PHE A 375 12.75 -7.15 -8.10
C PHE A 375 11.77 -7.13 -6.92
N SER A 376 12.12 -7.78 -5.81
CA SER A 376 11.26 -7.86 -4.63
C SER A 376 10.99 -6.48 -4.02
N ALA A 377 11.98 -5.60 -3.94
CA ALA A 377 11.84 -4.25 -3.39
C ALA A 377 11.10 -3.30 -4.35
N LEU A 378 11.48 -3.27 -5.63
CA LEU A 378 10.97 -2.25 -6.56
C LEU A 378 9.66 -2.63 -7.25
N ARG A 379 9.35 -3.92 -7.35
CA ARG A 379 8.25 -4.42 -8.20
C ARG A 379 7.24 -5.27 -7.45
N ASP A 380 7.69 -6.17 -6.58
CA ASP A 380 6.80 -7.04 -5.79
C ASP A 380 6.45 -6.45 -4.41
N PHE A 381 7.14 -5.41 -3.96
CA PHE A 381 7.00 -4.81 -2.62
C PHE A 381 7.07 -5.85 -1.49
N SER A 382 8.01 -6.78 -1.62
CA SER A 382 8.25 -7.89 -0.70
C SER A 382 9.75 -7.99 -0.34
N GLY A 383 10.45 -6.85 -0.41
CA GLY A 383 11.90 -6.76 -0.23
C GLY A 383 12.37 -7.19 1.16
N GLU A 384 11.51 -7.03 2.17
CA GLU A 384 11.76 -7.47 3.54
C GLU A 384 12.07 -8.97 3.64
N ASN A 385 11.43 -9.80 2.80
CA ASN A 385 11.62 -11.25 2.85
C ASN A 385 13.01 -11.63 2.33
N VAL A 386 13.41 -11.07 1.18
CA VAL A 386 14.73 -11.36 0.59
C VAL A 386 15.84 -10.75 1.45
N ALA A 387 15.64 -9.53 1.97
CA ALA A 387 16.58 -8.88 2.86
C ALA A 387 16.75 -9.63 4.20
N PHE A 388 15.67 -10.17 4.77
CA PHE A 388 15.76 -11.06 5.94
C PHE A 388 16.60 -12.30 5.65
N LEU A 389 16.34 -12.99 4.52
CA LEU A 389 17.08 -14.20 4.14
C LEU A 389 18.58 -13.91 3.95
N THR A 390 18.94 -12.80 3.31
CA THR A 390 20.35 -12.41 3.15
C THR A 390 20.98 -11.97 4.47
N SER A 391 20.24 -11.30 5.37
CA SER A 391 20.73 -10.94 6.72
C SER A 391 20.99 -12.18 7.58
N VAL A 392 20.10 -13.16 7.56
CA VAL A 392 20.27 -14.42 8.30
C VAL A 392 21.42 -15.24 7.72
N ALA A 393 21.55 -15.29 6.39
CA ALA A 393 22.68 -15.96 5.73
C ALA A 393 24.03 -15.33 6.11
N GLU A 394 24.14 -14.00 6.12
CA GLU A 394 25.35 -13.30 6.55
C GLU A 394 25.64 -13.49 8.05
N TRP A 395 24.60 -13.44 8.89
CA TRP A 395 24.72 -13.73 10.31
C TRP A 395 25.24 -15.14 10.55
N LYS A 396 24.71 -16.15 9.84
CA LYS A 396 25.22 -17.52 9.87
C LYS A 396 26.63 -17.64 9.28
N ALA A 397 26.96 -16.93 8.20
CA ALA A 397 28.30 -16.96 7.62
C ALA A 397 29.36 -16.29 8.51
N SER A 398 28.96 -15.35 9.37
CA SER A 398 29.84 -14.67 10.33
C SER A 398 30.27 -15.56 11.53
N LEU A 399 29.82 -16.82 11.55
CA LEU A 399 30.23 -17.84 12.53
C LEU A 399 31.75 -18.12 12.46
N PRO A 400 32.52 -17.88 13.53
CA PRO A 400 33.92 -18.27 13.57
C PRO A 400 34.05 -19.79 13.69
N LYS A 401 34.95 -20.38 12.88
CA LYS A 401 35.23 -21.83 12.83
C LYS A 401 35.56 -22.53 14.18
N PRO A 402 36.15 -21.89 15.22
CA PRO A 402 36.50 -22.57 16.47
C PRO A 402 35.29 -23.01 17.32
N ALA A 403 34.09 -22.46 17.09
CA ALA A 403 32.87 -22.89 17.79
C ALA A 403 32.38 -24.28 17.36
N ARG A 404 32.88 -24.82 16.23
CA ARG A 404 32.61 -26.21 15.79
C ARG A 404 33.51 -27.26 16.44
N ASP A 405 34.65 -26.86 17.02
CA ASP A 405 35.72 -27.77 17.48
C ASP A 405 35.97 -27.73 19.00
N GLY A 406 35.19 -26.96 19.77
CA GLY A 406 35.17 -27.04 21.24
C GLY A 406 36.37 -26.41 21.97
N THR A 407 37.25 -25.68 21.30
CA THR A 407 38.35 -24.94 21.94
C THR A 407 37.85 -23.63 22.54
N LYS A 408 37.83 -23.54 23.89
CA LYS A 408 37.49 -22.33 24.65
C LYS A 408 38.63 -21.31 24.59
N ASP A 409 38.52 -20.31 23.70
CA ASP A 409 39.40 -19.13 23.69
C ASP A 409 38.79 -17.98 24.50
N GLU A 410 39.60 -17.06 25.03
CA GLU A 410 39.16 -15.88 25.81
C GLU A 410 38.26 -14.91 25.01
N SER A 411 38.28 -14.98 23.68
CA SER A 411 37.45 -14.15 22.77
C SER A 411 36.03 -14.68 22.54
N THR A 412 35.73 -15.91 22.98
CA THR A 412 34.43 -16.57 22.78
C THR A 412 33.23 -15.77 23.33
N PRO A 413 33.25 -15.18 24.54
CA PRO A 413 32.08 -14.47 25.08
C PRO A 413 31.77 -13.14 24.35
N GLU A 414 32.80 -12.42 23.88
CA GLU A 414 32.62 -11.18 23.11
C GLU A 414 32.03 -11.46 21.73
N LEU A 415 32.49 -12.53 21.07
CA LEU A 415 31.95 -13.00 19.79
C LEU A 415 30.49 -13.45 19.90
N VAL A 416 30.13 -14.16 20.98
CA VAL A 416 28.73 -14.56 21.24
C VAL A 416 27.84 -13.33 21.48
N ARG A 417 28.36 -12.30 22.17
CA ARG A 417 27.63 -11.05 22.41
C ARG A 417 27.44 -10.23 21.14
N GLU A 418 28.46 -10.12 20.30
CA GLU A 418 28.34 -9.47 19.00
C GLU A 418 27.31 -10.21 18.13
N ARG A 419 27.36 -11.54 18.11
CA ARG A 419 26.39 -12.39 17.40
C ARG A 419 24.96 -12.19 17.90
N PHE A 420 24.77 -12.14 19.21
CA PHE A 420 23.46 -11.88 19.81
C PHE A 420 22.98 -10.46 19.46
N SER A 421 23.87 -9.46 19.49
CA SER A 421 23.53 -8.08 19.12
C SER A 421 23.09 -7.97 17.65
N ARG A 422 23.78 -8.66 16.73
CA ARG A 422 23.36 -8.76 15.33
C ARG A 422 22.01 -9.48 15.18
N ALA A 423 21.77 -10.55 15.94
CA ALA A 423 20.48 -11.25 15.95
C ALA A 423 19.34 -10.36 16.48
N VAL A 424 19.60 -9.55 17.51
CA VAL A 424 18.64 -8.54 18.01
C VAL A 424 18.34 -7.50 16.95
N SER A 425 19.34 -7.02 16.19
CA SER A 425 19.12 -6.10 15.07
C SER A 425 18.25 -6.73 13.98
N ILE A 426 18.49 -7.99 13.61
CA ILE A 426 17.65 -8.72 12.65
C ILE A 426 16.22 -8.84 13.15
N TYR A 427 16.03 -9.19 14.43
CA TYR A 427 14.71 -9.24 15.04
C TYR A 427 14.03 -7.87 15.00
N ALA A 428 14.72 -6.80 15.38
CA ALA A 428 14.16 -5.45 15.41
C ALA A 428 13.79 -4.94 14.01
N GLU A 429 14.60 -5.24 13.00
CA GLU A 429 14.41 -4.74 11.63
C GLU A 429 13.36 -5.50 10.83
N PHE A 430 13.27 -6.83 11.02
CA PHE A 430 12.46 -7.70 10.15
C PHE A 430 11.31 -8.40 10.88
N ILE A 431 11.38 -8.65 12.19
CA ILE A 431 10.42 -9.52 12.89
C ILE A 431 9.53 -8.74 13.87
N SER A 432 10.11 -7.79 14.60
CA SER A 432 9.41 -7.06 15.67
C SER A 432 8.26 -6.23 15.10
N ILE A 433 7.05 -6.46 15.61
CA ILE A 433 5.84 -5.73 15.19
C ILE A 433 5.92 -4.24 15.56
N ASN A 434 6.67 -3.90 16.59
CA ASN A 434 6.78 -2.54 17.12
C ASN A 434 7.89 -1.72 16.42
N ASP A 435 8.90 -2.39 15.86
CA ASP A 435 10.09 -1.74 15.30
C ASP A 435 10.24 -1.90 13.79
N ALA A 436 9.85 -3.05 13.23
CA ALA A 436 9.96 -3.31 11.81
C ALA A 436 8.92 -2.51 11.02
N GLU A 437 9.37 -1.79 9.98
CA GLU A 437 8.46 -1.06 9.09
C GLU A 437 7.63 -2.02 8.22
N PHE A 438 8.22 -3.15 7.84
CA PHE A 438 7.57 -4.25 7.13
C PHE A 438 7.95 -5.56 7.83
N PRO A 439 7.21 -5.97 8.88
CA PRO A 439 7.49 -7.22 9.56
C PRO A 439 7.23 -8.41 8.63
N ILE A 440 8.12 -9.38 8.64
CA ILE A 440 7.97 -10.62 7.88
C ILE A 440 6.75 -11.39 8.37
N ASN A 441 6.05 -12.05 7.44
CA ASN A 441 4.86 -12.79 7.77
C ASN A 441 5.23 -14.18 8.30
N ILE A 442 5.32 -14.33 9.62
CA ILE A 442 5.60 -15.59 10.32
C ILE A 442 4.42 -16.04 11.20
N SER A 443 4.43 -17.29 11.64
CA SER A 443 3.35 -17.82 12.49
C SER A 443 3.34 -17.14 13.86
N SER A 444 2.16 -16.97 14.47
CA SER A 444 2.05 -16.36 15.81
C SER A 444 2.80 -17.15 16.88
N THR A 445 2.90 -18.47 16.73
CA THR A 445 3.66 -19.35 17.61
C THR A 445 5.16 -19.08 17.53
N GLU A 446 5.67 -18.83 16.34
CA GLU A 446 7.07 -18.55 16.09
C GLU A 446 7.46 -17.13 16.50
N LEU A 447 6.61 -16.16 16.18
CA LEU A 447 6.75 -14.79 16.63
C LEU A 447 6.87 -14.73 18.16
N LYS A 448 6.00 -15.42 18.91
CA LYS A 448 6.06 -15.46 20.37
C LYS A 448 7.35 -16.07 20.91
N LYS A 449 7.91 -17.07 20.22
CA LYS A 449 9.22 -17.65 20.60
C LYS A 449 10.33 -16.62 20.45
N LEU A 450 10.37 -15.94 19.30
CA LEU A 450 11.37 -14.90 19.02
C LEU A 450 11.19 -13.67 19.94
N GLU A 451 9.95 -13.28 20.25
CA GLU A 451 9.63 -12.24 21.24
C GLU A 451 10.17 -12.60 22.62
N THR A 452 10.01 -13.85 23.06
CA THR A 452 10.51 -14.30 24.37
C THR A 452 12.03 -14.19 24.47
N ILE A 453 12.75 -14.37 23.35
CA ILE A 453 14.22 -14.33 23.31
C ILE A 453 14.72 -12.90 23.15
N PHE A 454 14.15 -12.11 22.24
CA PHE A 454 14.75 -10.85 21.78
C PHE A 454 14.01 -9.60 22.25
N GLU A 455 12.76 -9.66 22.69
CA GLU A 455 11.97 -8.44 22.95
C GLU A 455 12.55 -7.61 24.11
N SER A 456 12.97 -8.25 25.21
CA SER A 456 13.59 -7.55 26.34
C SER A 456 14.87 -6.83 25.91
N SER A 457 15.75 -7.51 25.18
CA SER A 457 17.00 -6.96 24.65
C SER A 457 16.76 -5.84 23.63
N THR A 458 15.73 -6.00 22.79
CA THR A 458 15.31 -4.98 21.82
C THR A 458 14.81 -3.73 22.52
N ARG A 459 14.02 -3.86 23.59
CA ARG A 459 13.56 -2.72 24.39
C ARG A 459 14.70 -2.04 25.13
N ALA A 460 15.72 -2.79 25.58
CA ALA A 460 16.91 -2.22 26.20
C ALA A 460 17.73 -1.37 25.20
N ILE A 461 17.80 -1.77 23.93
CA ILE A 461 18.57 -1.06 22.89
C ILE A 461 17.78 0.10 22.25
N TYR A 462 16.51 -0.12 21.91
CA TYR A 462 15.71 0.80 21.10
C TYR A 462 14.63 1.55 21.88
N GLY A 463 14.39 1.20 23.16
CA GLY A 463 13.36 1.79 24.00
C GLY A 463 11.95 1.24 23.76
N HIS A 464 11.00 1.61 24.62
CA HIS A 464 9.58 1.22 24.49
C HIS A 464 8.86 2.03 23.40
N LYS A 465 8.24 1.32 22.45
CA LYS A 465 7.31 1.88 21.45
C LYS A 465 5.87 1.36 21.71
N ARG A 466 4.87 2.07 21.17
CA ARG A 466 3.44 1.76 21.39
C ARG A 466 3.07 0.44 20.70
N ALA A 467 2.33 -0.43 21.38
CA ALA A 467 1.89 -1.73 20.86
C ALA A 467 0.95 -1.56 19.63
N VAL A 468 1.25 -2.30 18.56
CA VAL A 468 0.47 -2.37 17.31
C VAL A 468 -0.04 -3.80 17.09
N ASP A 469 -1.23 -3.96 16.50
CA ASP A 469 -1.85 -5.28 16.24
C ASP A 469 -1.05 -6.10 15.19
N PRO A 470 -0.64 -7.36 15.50
CA PRO A 470 0.11 -8.24 14.59
C PRO A 470 -0.61 -8.58 13.28
N VAL A 471 -1.95 -8.67 13.30
CA VAL A 471 -2.75 -9.18 12.18
C VAL A 471 -3.02 -8.06 11.17
N THR A 472 -3.11 -6.82 11.65
CA THR A 472 -3.33 -5.63 10.82
C THR A 472 -2.51 -4.46 11.33
N PRO A 473 -1.18 -4.44 11.07
CA PRO A 473 -0.30 -3.37 11.57
C PRO A 473 -0.63 -1.97 11.02
N PHE A 474 -1.62 -1.86 10.12
CA PHE A 474 -2.03 -0.65 9.42
C PHE A 474 -3.54 -0.35 9.46
N GLU A 475 -4.33 -1.09 10.24
CA GLU A 475 -5.79 -0.86 10.33
C GLU A 475 -6.13 -0.15 11.66
N PHE A 476 -6.27 1.18 11.62
CA PHE A 476 -6.43 2.02 12.82
C PHE A 476 -7.81 2.71 12.94
N ALA A 477 -8.89 2.05 12.53
CA ALA A 477 -10.23 2.64 12.65
C ALA A 477 -11.10 2.02 13.77
N ALA A 478 -10.88 0.78 14.19
CA ALA A 478 -11.81 0.09 15.11
C ALA A 478 -11.40 0.14 16.60
N ALA A 479 -10.10 0.15 16.91
CA ALA A 479 -9.63 -0.01 18.29
C ALA A 479 -9.78 1.25 19.16
N ALA A 480 -9.96 2.44 18.57
CA ALA A 480 -10.11 3.69 19.32
C ALA A 480 -11.50 3.87 19.96
N ALA A 481 -12.52 3.15 19.47
CA ALA A 481 -13.88 3.26 19.98
C ALA A 481 -14.19 2.32 21.17
N ALA A 482 -13.36 1.29 21.39
CA ALA A 482 -13.61 0.29 22.43
C ALA A 482 -13.00 0.64 23.80
N THR A 483 -12.02 1.54 23.86
CA THR A 483 -11.30 1.85 25.12
C THR A 483 -11.97 2.95 25.96
N THR A 484 -13.03 3.61 25.46
CA THR A 484 -13.74 4.68 26.19
C THR A 484 -14.99 4.20 26.96
N ALA A 485 -15.27 2.90 27.03
CA ALA A 485 -16.48 2.42 27.69
C ALA A 485 -16.28 1.16 28.54
N THR A 486 -15.43 1.19 29.58
CA THR A 486 -15.60 0.29 30.75
C THR A 486 -14.98 0.88 32.03
N THR A 487 -15.84 1.58 32.77
CA THR A 487 -15.99 1.58 34.24
C THR A 487 -14.82 1.98 35.16
N ALA A 488 -15.01 3.15 35.79
CA ALA A 488 -14.34 3.62 36.98
C ALA A 488 -14.63 2.74 38.21
N LYS A 489 -13.59 2.43 39.00
CA LYS A 489 -13.69 2.16 40.44
C LYS A 489 -12.36 2.52 41.14
N PRO A 490 -12.38 3.30 42.25
CA PRO A 490 -11.17 3.71 42.95
C PRO A 490 -10.66 2.62 43.93
N PRO A 491 -9.35 2.58 44.25
CA PRO A 491 -8.80 1.66 45.24
C PRO A 491 -8.92 2.20 46.68
N PRO A 492 -9.08 1.33 47.70
CA PRO A 492 -8.96 1.73 49.09
C PRO A 492 -7.50 1.63 49.59
N THR A 493 -7.23 2.45 50.59
CA THR A 493 -5.97 2.75 51.26
C THR A 493 -5.44 1.67 52.22
N ALA A 494 -4.10 1.61 52.29
CA ALA A 494 -3.22 1.34 53.45
C ALA A 494 -3.16 -0.07 54.10
N LYS A 495 -1.95 -0.65 54.14
CA LYS A 495 -1.10 -0.77 55.35
C LYS A 495 0.28 -1.37 55.02
N SER A 496 1.27 -0.87 55.75
CA SER A 496 2.71 -1.15 55.80
C SER A 496 3.09 -2.56 56.29
N VAL A 497 4.33 -3.01 55.99
CA VAL A 497 5.37 -3.47 56.96
C VAL A 497 6.63 -3.92 56.17
N ASP A 498 7.75 -3.25 56.47
CA ASP A 498 9.16 -3.70 56.67
C ASP A 498 9.82 -4.72 55.71
N SER A 499 11.13 -4.72 55.42
CA SER A 499 12.30 -3.85 55.68
C SER A 499 13.50 -4.43 54.90
N ALA A 500 14.54 -3.61 54.75
CA ALA A 500 15.95 -3.91 54.44
C ALA A 500 16.33 -4.24 52.98
N SER A 501 17.47 -3.85 52.42
CA SER A 501 18.51 -2.84 52.70
C SER A 501 19.47 -2.90 51.49
N THR A 502 20.01 -1.77 51.02
CA THR A 502 21.45 -1.53 50.72
C THR A 502 21.63 -0.27 49.85
N THR A 503 21.93 0.82 50.54
CA THR A 503 23.01 1.79 50.31
C THR A 503 23.25 2.31 48.88
N THR A 504 22.67 3.47 48.58
CA THR A 504 23.20 4.42 47.58
C THR A 504 24.14 5.40 48.29
N ILE A 505 25.42 5.39 47.91
CA ILE A 505 26.37 6.45 48.24
C ILE A 505 26.13 7.60 47.28
N ASP A 506 25.70 8.72 47.84
CA ASP A 506 25.66 10.02 47.19
C ASP A 506 27.03 10.68 47.37
N MET A 507 27.62 11.15 46.27
CA MET A 507 28.72 12.12 46.32
C MET A 507 28.53 13.11 45.18
N SER A 508 27.87 14.20 45.53
CA SER A 508 27.88 15.47 44.85
C SER A 508 29.31 16.01 44.65
N LEU A 509 29.60 16.50 43.45
CA LEU A 509 30.47 17.67 43.30
C LEU A 509 30.10 18.44 42.02
N ASP A 510 29.74 19.69 42.27
CA ASP A 510 29.53 20.79 41.35
C ASP A 510 30.85 21.17 40.65
N GLY A 511 30.76 21.70 39.43
CA GLY A 511 31.91 22.13 38.66
C GLY A 511 31.63 22.22 37.16
N GLY A 512 31.09 23.36 36.71
CA GLY A 512 31.03 23.70 35.30
C GLY A 512 32.43 23.89 34.71
N TYR A 513 32.67 23.29 33.55
CA TYR A 513 33.64 23.74 32.54
C TYR A 513 33.20 23.25 31.17
N ASP A 514 33.18 24.17 30.22
CA ASP A 514 32.99 23.94 28.79
C ASP A 514 33.94 22.87 28.25
N SER A 515 33.38 21.88 27.56
CA SER A 515 34.10 21.09 26.57
C SER A 515 33.13 20.61 25.49
N ASP A 516 32.97 21.46 24.49
CA ASP A 516 32.51 21.09 23.15
C ASP A 516 33.49 20.07 22.55
N ASN A 517 33.19 18.76 22.64
CA ASN A 517 33.65 17.81 21.60
C ASN A 517 33.01 16.41 21.58
N ASP A 518 32.10 16.05 22.49
CA ASP A 518 31.73 14.62 22.65
C ASP A 518 30.56 14.14 21.76
N GLY A 519 30.30 14.86 20.67
CA GLY A 519 29.18 14.60 19.74
C GLY A 519 29.47 13.55 18.66
N ASP A 520 30.74 13.36 18.29
CA ASP A 520 31.13 12.48 17.18
C ASP A 520 31.24 11.00 17.60
N VAL A 521 31.55 10.71 18.86
CA VAL A 521 31.77 9.32 19.35
C VAL A 521 30.46 8.57 19.66
N ALA A 522 29.32 9.27 19.69
CA ALA A 522 28.01 8.66 19.92
C ALA A 522 27.32 8.18 18.63
N GLN A 523 27.74 8.67 17.45
CA GLN A 523 27.03 8.41 16.20
C GLN A 523 27.62 7.26 15.38
N GLU A 524 28.91 6.94 15.55
CA GLU A 524 29.51 5.65 15.10
C GLU A 524 28.86 4.43 15.80
N ARG A 525 28.24 4.63 16.97
CA ARG A 525 27.67 3.54 17.78
C ARG A 525 26.35 2.95 17.29
N ARG A 526 25.70 3.46 16.23
CA ARG A 526 24.46 2.82 15.71
C ARG A 526 24.73 1.52 14.94
N GLY A 527 25.92 1.37 14.34
CA GLY A 527 26.40 0.10 13.78
C GLY A 527 26.93 -0.88 14.85
N GLN A 528 27.05 -0.43 16.10
CA GLN A 528 27.59 -1.18 17.24
C GLN A 528 26.75 -0.93 18.51
N LEU A 529 25.42 -0.99 18.41
CA LEU A 529 24.58 -1.07 19.61
C LEU A 529 24.73 -2.49 20.17
N GLN A 530 25.83 -2.71 20.87
CA GLN A 530 26.13 -3.98 21.49
C GLN A 530 25.24 -4.15 22.72
N PHE A 531 24.52 -5.26 22.79
CA PHE A 531 23.73 -5.61 23.95
C PHE A 531 24.65 -5.98 25.11
N TRP A 532 24.55 -5.26 26.23
CA TRP A 532 25.39 -5.48 27.43
C TRP A 532 24.70 -6.29 28.53
N GLY A 533 23.48 -6.77 28.32
CA GLY A 533 22.74 -7.58 29.29
C GLY A 533 23.04 -9.09 29.21
N GLU A 534 22.31 -9.87 30.00
CA GLU A 534 22.36 -11.34 29.98
C GLU A 534 21.75 -11.92 28.70
N ILE A 535 22.47 -12.82 28.05
CA ILE A 535 22.01 -13.52 26.84
C ILE A 535 21.09 -14.67 27.29
N PRO A 536 19.85 -14.77 26.79
CA PRO A 536 18.95 -15.85 27.17
C PRO A 536 19.49 -17.22 26.79
N ASP A 537 19.31 -18.22 27.66
CA ASP A 537 19.76 -19.62 27.43
C ASP A 537 19.11 -20.27 26.20
N ALA A 538 17.96 -19.76 25.76
CA ALA A 538 17.24 -20.23 24.58
C ALA A 538 17.82 -19.71 23.24
N PHE A 539 18.87 -18.88 23.27
CA PHE A 539 19.54 -18.39 22.07
C PHE A 539 20.56 -19.40 21.56
N ASP A 540 20.38 -19.89 20.32
CA ASP A 540 21.28 -20.81 19.67
C ASP A 540 21.51 -20.47 18.17
N GLU A 541 22.29 -21.30 17.47
CA GLU A 541 22.62 -21.08 16.07
C GLU A 541 21.44 -21.26 15.11
N SER A 542 20.43 -22.00 15.56
CA SER A 542 19.22 -22.36 14.83
C SER A 542 18.03 -21.47 15.15
N VAL A 543 18.22 -20.40 15.94
CA VAL A 543 17.13 -19.54 16.42
C VAL A 543 16.24 -18.96 15.31
N PHE A 544 16.81 -18.77 14.10
CA PHE A 544 16.08 -18.29 12.92
C PHE A 544 15.71 -19.38 11.90
N ASP A 545 16.03 -20.66 12.13
CA ASP A 545 15.92 -21.72 11.10
C ASP A 545 14.47 -21.95 10.64
N GLU A 546 13.53 -22.00 11.58
CA GLU A 546 12.11 -22.13 11.26
C GLU A 546 11.61 -20.90 10.48
N ALA A 547 12.08 -19.71 10.85
CA ALA A 547 11.62 -18.46 10.25
C ALA A 547 12.19 -18.33 8.84
N GLU A 548 13.46 -18.67 8.67
CA GLU A 548 14.13 -18.76 7.38
C GLU A 548 13.40 -19.75 6.46
N LYS A 549 13.08 -20.96 6.95
CA LYS A 549 12.36 -21.97 6.18
C LYS A 549 10.97 -21.47 5.75
N HIS A 550 10.23 -20.84 6.67
CA HIS A 550 8.92 -20.29 6.36
C HIS A 550 8.99 -19.14 5.33
N VAL A 551 9.93 -18.22 5.50
CA VAL A 551 10.12 -17.09 4.58
C VAL A 551 10.61 -17.57 3.20
N LYS A 552 11.52 -18.56 3.13
CA LYS A 552 11.92 -19.19 1.86
C LYS A 552 10.72 -19.76 1.11
N TYR A 553 9.83 -20.47 1.80
CA TYR A 553 8.61 -21.00 1.19
C TYR A 553 7.66 -19.89 0.73
N LEU A 554 7.53 -18.80 1.49
CA LEU A 554 6.74 -17.64 1.11
C LEU A 554 7.30 -16.96 -0.16
N VAL A 555 8.61 -16.78 -0.25
CA VAL A 555 9.29 -16.23 -1.43
C VAL A 555 9.11 -17.18 -2.62
N LEU A 556 9.29 -18.49 -2.43
CA LEU A 556 9.14 -19.50 -3.49
C LEU A 556 7.73 -19.49 -4.11
N THR A 557 6.70 -19.31 -3.29
CA THR A 557 5.30 -19.42 -3.74
C THR A 557 4.70 -18.10 -4.23
N ASN A 558 5.23 -16.94 -3.82
CA ASN A 558 4.63 -15.65 -4.15
C ASN A 558 5.53 -14.74 -5.00
N THR A 559 6.83 -14.64 -4.69
CA THR A 559 7.76 -13.70 -5.32
C THR A 559 8.55 -14.34 -6.46
N TRP A 560 9.08 -15.53 -6.23
CA TRP A 560 9.90 -16.28 -7.18
C TRP A 560 9.20 -16.52 -8.54
N PRO A 561 7.91 -16.93 -8.60
CA PRO A 561 7.25 -17.19 -9.88
C PRO A 561 7.06 -15.91 -10.69
N LYS A 562 6.81 -14.78 -10.01
CA LYS A 562 6.70 -13.46 -10.64
C LYS A 562 8.06 -13.01 -11.17
N PHE A 563 9.13 -13.19 -10.41
CA PHE A 563 10.50 -12.89 -10.83
C PHE A 563 10.89 -13.68 -12.07
N VAL A 564 10.71 -15.01 -12.04
CA VAL A 564 11.03 -15.90 -13.19
C VAL A 564 10.24 -15.48 -14.43
N LYS A 565 8.94 -15.16 -14.27
CA LYS A 565 8.10 -14.68 -15.37
C LYS A 565 8.56 -13.32 -15.93
N ASP A 566 8.89 -12.36 -15.07
CA ASP A 566 9.37 -11.04 -15.46
C ASP A 566 10.71 -11.13 -16.21
N ARG A 567 11.67 -11.91 -15.69
CA ARG A 567 12.96 -12.16 -16.34
C ARG A 567 12.79 -12.81 -17.70
N ARG A 568 11.96 -13.86 -17.83
CA ARG A 568 11.67 -14.48 -19.14
C ARG A 568 11.05 -13.50 -20.12
N SER A 569 10.07 -12.71 -19.68
CA SER A 569 9.44 -11.71 -20.55
C SER A 569 10.43 -10.64 -21.02
N SER A 570 11.37 -10.25 -20.15
CA SER A 570 12.43 -9.30 -20.48
C SER A 570 13.39 -9.88 -21.53
N LEU A 571 13.79 -11.15 -21.37
CA LEU A 571 14.65 -11.86 -22.34
C LEU A 571 13.95 -12.03 -23.71
N ASP A 572 12.65 -12.35 -23.72
CA ASP A 572 11.86 -12.46 -24.95
C ASP A 572 11.74 -11.11 -25.67
N LEU A 573 11.55 -10.01 -24.92
CA LEU A 573 11.51 -8.65 -25.46
C LEU A 573 12.85 -8.21 -26.04
N GLU A 574 13.96 -8.49 -25.36
CA GLU A 574 15.30 -8.23 -25.89
C GLU A 574 15.56 -9.03 -27.17
N HIS A 575 15.10 -10.29 -27.22
CA HIS A 575 15.24 -11.12 -28.40
C HIS A 575 14.43 -10.57 -29.59
N ALA A 576 13.20 -10.13 -29.36
CA ALA A 576 12.37 -9.48 -30.38
C ALA A 576 13.02 -8.18 -30.89
N SER A 577 13.58 -7.37 -29.99
CA SER A 577 14.27 -6.13 -30.33
C SER A 577 15.55 -6.37 -31.15
N ASN A 578 16.38 -7.34 -30.75
CA ASN A 578 17.60 -7.70 -31.45
C ASN A 578 17.32 -8.31 -32.84
N THR A 579 16.27 -9.14 -32.95
CA THR A 579 15.79 -9.66 -34.24
C THR A 579 15.29 -8.53 -35.13
N GLY A 580 14.53 -7.57 -34.59
CA GLY A 580 14.09 -6.38 -35.31
C GLY A 580 15.25 -5.53 -35.83
N ARG A 581 16.26 -5.27 -34.99
CA ARG A 581 17.49 -4.55 -35.39
C ARG A 581 18.27 -5.30 -36.47
N SER A 582 18.40 -6.62 -36.34
CA SER A 582 19.07 -7.47 -37.34
C SER A 582 18.35 -7.44 -38.69
N MET A 583 17.01 -7.49 -38.70
CA MET A 583 16.22 -7.35 -39.93
C MET A 583 16.38 -5.96 -40.56
N ILE A 584 16.35 -4.89 -39.77
CA ILE A 584 16.57 -3.52 -40.25
C ILE A 584 17.98 -3.39 -40.86
N GLN A 585 19.00 -3.97 -40.22
CA GLN A 585 20.37 -3.95 -40.71
C GLN A 585 20.54 -4.78 -42.00
N MET A 586 19.85 -5.94 -42.11
CA MET A 586 19.81 -6.71 -43.35
C MET A 586 19.14 -5.94 -44.50
N VAL A 587 18.01 -5.26 -44.24
CA VAL A 587 17.33 -4.43 -45.24
C VAL A 587 18.22 -3.26 -45.68
N ARG A 588 18.89 -2.60 -44.73
CA ARG A 588 19.86 -1.52 -45.01
C ARG A 588 21.03 -2.00 -45.87
N ASN A 589 21.58 -3.17 -45.55
CA ASN A 589 22.69 -3.77 -46.32
C ASN A 589 22.27 -4.25 -47.72
N ARG A 590 21.00 -4.66 -47.89
CA ARG A 590 20.44 -4.98 -49.22
C ARG A 590 20.22 -3.74 -50.07
N HIS A 591 19.82 -2.62 -49.46
CA HIS A 591 19.70 -1.34 -50.16
C HIS A 591 21.05 -0.70 -50.50
N ALA A 592 22.09 -0.92 -49.69
CA ALA A 592 23.45 -0.43 -50.00
C ALA A 592 24.19 -1.25 -51.08
N ARG A 593 23.63 -2.39 -51.49
CA ARG A 593 24.20 -3.28 -52.52
C ARG A 593 23.45 -3.22 -53.87
N ARG A 594 22.43 -2.37 -53.96
CA ARG A 594 21.77 -1.97 -55.22
C ARG A 594 22.17 -0.53 -55.51
#